data_AF-A0A963JHR9-F1
#
_entry.id   AF-A0A963JHR9-F1
#
_cell.length_a   1.000
_cell.length_b   1.000
_cell.length_c   1.000
_cell.angle_alpha   90.00
_cell.angle_beta   90.00
_cell.angle_gamma   90.00
#
_symmetry.space_group_name_H-M   'P 1'
#
loop_
_entity.id
_entity.type
_entity.pdbx_description
1 polymer ?
#
loop_
_entity_poly.entity_id
_entity_poly.type
_entity_poly.pdbx_seq_one_letter_code
_entity_poly.pdbx_strand_id
1 'polypeptide(L)' 'GAGVAHHDIDYGNYFGSWRRRNALKMWTGWPTFPMVFVKGQLVGGAEDLQRLIDSGELRTLLAR' A
#
# COMPACT_ATOMS: atom_id res chain seq x y z
N GLY A 1 -2.54 -8.77 12.81
CA GLY A 1 -1.77 -8.49 11.59
C GLY A 1 -1.03 -9.74 11.16
N ALA A 2 -0.89 -9.99 9.86
CA ALA A 2 -0.45 -11.26 9.27
C ALA A 2 0.99 -11.72 9.58
N GLY A 3 1.67 -11.14 10.59
CA GLY A 3 3.05 -11.49 10.97
C GLY A 3 4.12 -11.08 9.96
N VAL A 4 3.77 -10.22 9.00
CA VAL A 4 4.66 -9.78 7.92
C VAL A 4 5.37 -8.49 8.32
N ALA A 5 6.69 -8.47 8.17
CA ALA A 5 7.48 -7.24 8.31
C ALA A 5 7.03 -6.23 7.25
N HIS A 6 6.57 -5.06 7.69
CA HIS A 6 6.12 -3.97 6.83
C HIS A 6 6.70 -2.65 7.35
N HIS A 7 6.79 -1.67 6.47
CA HIS A 7 7.21 -0.32 6.80
C HIS A 7 6.08 0.65 6.46
N ASP A 8 5.57 1.33 7.48
CA ASP A 8 4.53 2.34 7.30
C ASP A 8 5.17 3.69 6.99
N ILE A 9 4.81 4.25 5.84
CA ILE A 9 5.18 5.62 5.48
C ILE A 9 3.97 6.51 5.74
N ASP A 10 3.99 7.20 6.88
CA ASP A 10 2.98 8.20 7.20
C ASP A 10 3.36 9.57 6.61
N TYR A 11 2.55 10.06 5.68
CA TYR A 11 2.67 11.42 5.16
C TYR A 11 1.89 12.37 6.07
N GLY A 12 2.47 12.62 7.25
CA GLY A 12 1.90 13.45 8.30
C GLY A 12 1.60 14.91 7.90
N ASN A 13 0.66 15.47 8.68
CA ASN A 13 0.05 16.80 8.72
C ASN A 13 -0.56 17.39 7.42
N TYR A 14 -1.84 17.77 7.55
CA TYR A 14 -2.75 18.25 6.50
C TYR A 14 -2.22 19.46 5.72
N PHE A 15 -1.38 20.29 6.37
CA PHE A 15 -0.93 21.57 5.83
C PHE A 15 0.30 21.51 4.90
N GLY A 16 1.05 20.39 4.85
CA GLY A 16 2.31 20.33 4.10
C GLY A 16 2.43 19.17 3.10
N SER A 17 1.77 18.04 3.37
CA SER A 17 2.01 16.80 2.61
C SER A 17 1.07 16.58 1.42
N TRP A 18 0.15 17.51 1.14
CA TRP A 18 -0.83 17.38 0.06
C TRP A 18 -0.19 17.22 -1.33
N ARG A 19 0.93 17.92 -1.60
CA ARG A 19 1.66 17.81 -2.88
C ARG A 19 2.23 16.42 -3.09
N ARG A 20 2.87 15.84 -2.07
CA ARG A 20 3.45 14.49 -2.12
C ARG A 20 2.37 13.43 -2.25
N ARG A 21 1.27 13.56 -1.51
CA ARG A 21 0.11 12.66 -1.62
C ARG A 21 -0.51 12.69 -3.02
N ASN A 22 -0.70 13.86 -3.61
CA ASN A 22 -1.23 13.98 -4.98
C ASN A 22 -0.24 13.46 -6.03
N ALA A 23 1.05 13.79 -5.90
CA ALA A 23 2.08 13.26 -6.80
C ALA A 23 2.13 11.72 -6.75
N LEU A 24 2.00 11.13 -5.57
CA LEU A 24 1.97 9.67 -5.42
C LEU A 24 0.75 9.04 -6.10
N LYS A 25 -0.45 9.62 -5.93
CA LYS A 25 -1.66 9.18 -6.66
C LYS A 25 -1.48 9.25 -8.18
N MET A 26 -0.89 10.33 -8.68
CA MET A 26 -0.64 10.49 -10.11
C MET A 26 0.40 9.51 -10.63
N TRP A 27 1.46 9.26 -9.86
CA TRP A 27 2.54 8.35 -10.24
C TRP A 27 2.09 6.88 -10.25
N THR A 28 1.28 6.47 -9.27
CA THR A 28 0.78 5.10 -9.18
C THR A 28 -0.47 4.83 -10.03
N GLY A 29 -1.18 5.89 -10.43
CA GLY A 29 -2.53 5.78 -11.01
C GLY A 29 -3.60 5.34 -10.01
N TRP A 30 -3.29 5.26 -8.70
CA TRP A 30 -4.22 4.79 -7.68
C TRP A 30 -4.89 5.95 -6.94
N PRO A 31 -6.23 5.96 -6.80
CA PRO A 31 -6.96 7.15 -6.37
C PRO A 31 -6.98 7.38 -4.85
N THR A 32 -6.80 6.33 -4.04
CA THR A 32 -7.12 6.33 -2.60
C THR A 32 -5.96 5.90 -1.71
N PHE A 33 -6.07 6.16 -0.40
CA PHE A 33 -5.14 5.67 0.62
C PHE A 33 -5.90 4.75 1.59
N PRO A 34 -5.24 3.79 2.25
CA PRO A 34 -3.81 3.45 2.13
C PRO A 34 -3.47 2.79 0.78
N MET A 35 -2.22 2.94 0.34
CA MET A 35 -1.66 2.24 -0.82
C MET A 35 -0.68 1.19 -0.32
N VAL A 36 -0.87 -0.06 -0.73
CA VAL A 36 -0.07 -1.19 -0.27
C VAL A 36 0.87 -1.61 -1.38
N PHE A 37 2.16 -1.68 -1.06
CA PHE A 37 3.20 -2.14 -1.97
C PHE A 37 3.83 -3.42 -1.44
N VAL A 38 4.01 -4.40 -2.33
CA VAL A 38 4.77 -5.61 -2.06
C VAL A 38 5.95 -5.62 -3.01
N LYS A 39 7.17 -5.55 -2.45
CA LYS A 39 8.44 -5.52 -3.23
C LYS A 39 8.47 -4.44 -4.32
N GLY A 40 7.96 -3.25 -4.01
CA GLY A 40 7.93 -2.12 -4.93
C GLY A 40 6.78 -2.15 -5.95
N GLN A 41 5.97 -3.21 -5.99
CA GLN A 41 4.78 -3.27 -6.84
C GLN A 41 3.53 -2.91 -6.04
N LEU A 42 2.71 -1.99 -6.56
CA LEU A 42 1.41 -1.67 -5.98
C LEU A 42 0.47 -2.88 -6.10
N VAL A 43 -0.08 -3.33 -4.96
CA VAL A 43 -1.07 -4.42 -4.92
C VAL A 43 -2.49 -3.94 -4.65
N GLY A 44 -2.67 -2.67 -4.29
CA GLY A 44 -3.97 -2.03 -4.13
C GLY A 44 -4.13 -1.31 -2.79
N GLY A 45 -5.37 -1.25 -2.30
CA GLY A 45 -5.74 -0.63 -1.03
C GLY A 45 -5.86 -1.61 0.13
N ALA A 46 -6.45 -1.15 1.24
CA ALA A 46 -6.68 -1.99 2.43
C ALA A 46 -7.57 -3.22 2.14
N GLU A 47 -8.64 -3.05 1.36
CA GLU A 47 -9.54 -4.14 1.00
C GLU A 47 -8.88 -5.16 0.07
N ASP A 48 -8.05 -4.72 -0.87
CA ASP A 48 -7.28 -5.60 -1.74
C ASP A 48 -6.27 -6.41 -0.92
N LEU A 49 -5.56 -5.76 0.01
CA LEU A 49 -4.65 -6.45 0.91
C LEU A 49 -5.38 -7.50 1.77
N GLN A 50 -6.56 -7.17 2.30
CA GLN A 50 -7.35 -8.14 3.06
C GLN A 50 -7.74 -9.34 2.20
N ARG A 51 -8.19 -9.12 0.96
CA ARG A 51 -8.47 -10.20 0.01
C ARG A 51 -7.25 -11.08 -0.27
N LEU A 52 -6.06 -10.49 -0.43
CA LEU A 52 -4.81 -11.23 -0.64
C LEU A 52 -4.37 -12.03 0.60
N ILE A 53 -4.68 -11.54 1.80
CA ILE A 53 -4.46 -12.27 3.05
C ILE A 53 -5.40 -13.47 3.10
N ASP A 54 -6.69 -13.24 2.86
CA ASP A 54 -7.75 -14.26 2.97
C ASP A 54 -7.59 -15.35 1.92
N SER A 55 -7.17 -15.01 0.70
CA SER A 55 -6.86 -15.97 -0.36
C SER A 55 -5.53 -16.72 -0.16
N GLY A 56 -4.67 -16.24 0.75
CA GLY A 56 -3.31 -16.73 0.94
C GLY A 56 -2.32 -16.27 -0.13
N GLU A 57 -2.76 -15.55 -1.18
CA GLU A 57 -1.93 -15.08 -2.29
C GLU A 57 -0.83 -14.11 -1.83
N LEU A 58 -1.06 -13.36 -0.75
CA LEU A 58 -0.05 -12.50 -0.14
C LEU A 58 1.23 -13.28 0.20
N ARG A 59 1.10 -14.52 0.71
CA ARG A 59 2.27 -15.36 1.05
C ARG A 59 3.09 -15.70 -0.19
N THR A 60 2.42 -16.00 -1.30
CA THR A 60 3.06 -16.27 -2.59
C THR A 60 3.81 -15.05 -3.11
N LEU A 61 3.20 -13.86 -3.02
CA LEU A 61 3.86 -12.60 -3.41
C LEU A 61 5.10 -12.31 -2.55
N LEU A 62 5.04 -12.62 -1.25
CA LEU A 62 6.16 -12.44 -0.31
C LEU A 62 7.27 -13.48 -0.49
N ALA A 63 6.97 -14.69 -0.95
CA ALA A 63 7.96 -15.76 -1.18
C ALA A 63 8.80 -15.59 -2.45
N ARG A 64 8.36 -14.75 -3.40
CA ARG A 64 9.09 -14.43 -4.64
C ARG A 64 10.38 -13.62 -4.43
#